data_AF-A0A6P4FAW0-F1
#
_entry.id   AF-A0A6P4FAW0-F1
#
_cell.length_a   1.000
_cell.length_b   1.000
_cell.length_c   1.000
_cell.angle_alpha   90.00
_cell.angle_beta   90.00
_cell.angle_gamma   90.00
#
_symmetry.space_group_name_H-M   'P 1'
#
loop_
_entity.id
_entity.type
_entity.pdbx_description
1 polymer ?
#
loop_
_entity_poly.entity_id
_entity_poly.type
_entity_poly.pdbx_seq_one_letter_code
_entity_poly.pdbx_strand_id
1 'polypeptide(L)'
;MPSKFQRKSSPGGGRGGGGLGGASSVSSTPSNQPRKRVKRCCRNFCTFMCTQVGVGALIVFYAICGAFAFMHIERQFVDETAGQVKDLRNKYSQQLWNITEKHNVLDRFQWTEATNAILRDYQGQIAGIVKHGYVGRSPEQIWSFPAALMFCLSVITMIGYGNMVPRTPWGKGFTVIYATFGIPLYILYFLSMGRVLARSFKFLYRSMHDCTQEHPRLDRLDALEGGVTMARKKVIVPSTACLWVIFFYVLTGTVMFANWEKWSFLNSFYFCMTSLCKIGFGDFVPGASLTTTADVNAATQKLQEDIAADPAELAQLQSVAADQHSKLAINFVYMLLGMGLVAMCRNLMREEVRLKAREMREDAKLCMEDTRLRFVGCCGNPRDAYEDDYY
;
A
#
# COMPACT_ATOMS: atom_id res chain seq x y z
N MET A 1 -35.04 -67.32 -9.38
CA MET A 1 -35.16 -67.97 -8.06
C MET A 1 -35.21 -66.91 -6.97
N PRO A 2 -36.14 -67.01 -6.01
CA PRO A 2 -36.45 -65.96 -5.04
C PRO A 2 -35.78 -66.17 -3.66
N SER A 3 -35.82 -65.10 -2.86
CA SER A 3 -35.83 -65.07 -1.39
C SER A 3 -34.54 -65.40 -0.62
N LYS A 4 -34.20 -64.56 0.36
CA LYS A 4 -34.44 -64.89 1.77
C LYS A 4 -34.25 -63.69 2.70
N PHE A 5 -35.38 -63.29 3.27
CA PHE A 5 -35.56 -62.63 4.56
C PHE A 5 -34.95 -63.50 5.68
N GLN A 6 -34.34 -62.89 6.70
CA GLN A 6 -34.44 -63.39 8.07
C GLN A 6 -34.54 -62.26 9.09
N ARG A 7 -35.73 -62.19 9.70
CA ARG A 7 -36.00 -61.65 11.04
C ARG A 7 -35.33 -62.55 12.08
N LYS A 8 -34.87 -61.96 13.19
CA LYS A 8 -34.83 -62.62 14.50
C LYS A 8 -35.66 -61.82 15.50
N SER A 9 -36.59 -62.52 16.14
CA SER A 9 -37.50 -62.08 17.19
C SER A 9 -37.02 -62.57 18.57
N SER A 10 -37.44 -61.81 19.59
CA SER A 10 -37.43 -61.91 21.07
C SER A 10 -37.39 -63.29 21.76
N PRO A 11 -37.23 -63.33 23.11
CA PRO A 11 -38.36 -63.19 24.06
C PRO A 11 -38.04 -62.18 25.20
N GLY A 12 -38.99 -61.44 25.79
CA GLY A 12 -40.06 -61.88 26.71
C GLY A 12 -39.48 -61.99 28.13
N GLY A 13 -40.01 -61.44 29.23
CA GLY A 13 -41.18 -60.66 29.59
C GLY A 13 -41.11 -60.42 31.12
N GLY A 14 -41.94 -59.53 31.68
CA GLY A 14 -42.08 -59.43 33.15
C GLY A 14 -42.61 -58.09 33.64
N ARG A 15 -43.81 -58.10 34.24
CA ARG A 15 -44.64 -56.98 34.68
C ARG A 15 -44.37 -56.53 36.12
N GLY A 16 -44.73 -55.26 36.39
CA GLY A 16 -45.20 -54.73 37.68
C GLY A 16 -44.14 -53.96 38.48
N GLY A 17 -44.35 -52.76 39.02
CA GLY A 17 -45.47 -51.85 39.10
C GLY A 17 -45.11 -50.70 40.06
N GLY A 18 -45.63 -49.50 39.82
CA GLY A 18 -45.83 -48.43 40.81
C GLY A 18 -44.62 -47.64 41.32
N GLY A 19 -44.69 -46.31 41.24
CA GLY A 19 -43.91 -45.42 42.12
C GLY A 19 -43.28 -44.18 41.48
N LEU A 20 -44.09 -43.11 41.40
CA LEU A 20 -43.77 -41.68 41.55
C LEU A 20 -42.30 -41.21 41.62
N GLY A 21 -42.02 -40.15 40.84
CA GLY A 21 -41.13 -39.06 41.27
C GLY A 21 -39.82 -38.94 40.50
N GLY A 22 -39.73 -37.94 39.61
CA GLY A 22 -38.45 -37.57 39.01
C GLY A 22 -38.61 -36.81 37.71
N ALA A 23 -38.94 -35.51 37.80
CA ALA A 23 -38.84 -34.60 36.68
C ALA A 23 -37.40 -34.62 36.12
N SER A 24 -37.21 -35.30 34.99
CA SER A 24 -35.97 -35.27 34.24
C SER A 24 -35.99 -34.03 33.37
N SER A 25 -35.33 -32.99 33.85
CA SER A 25 -35.01 -31.79 33.08
C SER A 25 -34.16 -32.19 31.87
N VAL A 26 -34.80 -32.20 30.70
CA VAL A 26 -34.08 -32.17 29.42
C VAL A 26 -33.36 -30.83 29.34
N SER A 27 -32.10 -30.81 29.76
CA SER A 27 -31.17 -29.71 29.53
C SER A 27 -30.82 -29.65 28.05
N SER A 28 -31.71 -29.08 27.26
CA SER A 28 -31.35 -28.53 25.95
C SER A 28 -30.71 -27.17 26.18
N THR A 29 -29.40 -27.16 26.47
CA THR A 29 -28.62 -25.92 26.42
C THR A 29 -28.26 -25.64 24.96
N PRO A 30 -28.77 -24.56 24.32
CA PRO A 30 -28.16 -24.06 23.10
C PRO A 30 -26.90 -23.32 23.53
N SER A 31 -25.79 -24.04 23.73
CA SER A 31 -24.48 -23.42 24.01
C SER A 31 -23.91 -22.80 22.73
N ASN A 32 -24.56 -21.73 22.27
CA ASN A 32 -24.11 -20.84 21.22
C ASN A 32 -22.97 -19.98 21.80
N GLN A 33 -21.82 -20.59 22.09
CA GLN A 33 -20.72 -19.88 22.74
C GLN A 33 -19.99 -18.97 21.72
N PRO A 34 -20.02 -17.63 21.89
CA PRO A 34 -19.30 -16.69 21.02
C PRO A 34 -17.80 -16.98 20.98
N ARG A 35 -17.24 -17.54 22.06
CA ARG A 35 -15.83 -17.98 22.16
C ARG A 35 -15.41 -19.01 21.10
N LYS A 36 -16.29 -19.94 20.70
CA LYS A 36 -15.98 -20.94 19.65
C LYS A 36 -15.98 -20.33 18.25
N ARG A 37 -16.85 -19.33 17.98
CA ARG A 37 -16.87 -18.55 16.74
C ARG A 37 -15.63 -17.65 16.63
N VAL A 38 -15.26 -16.97 17.71
CA VAL A 38 -14.04 -16.14 17.79
C VAL A 38 -12.79 -16.99 17.60
N LYS A 39 -12.68 -18.16 18.26
CA LYS A 39 -11.52 -19.06 18.10
C LYS A 39 -11.39 -19.63 16.68
N ARG A 40 -12.52 -19.94 16.03
CA ARG A 40 -12.54 -20.38 14.62
C ARG A 40 -12.22 -19.24 13.64
N CYS A 41 -12.69 -18.02 13.92
CA CYS A 41 -12.35 -16.81 13.16
C CYS A 41 -10.85 -16.49 13.28
N CYS A 42 -10.31 -16.49 14.50
CA CYS A 42 -8.89 -16.25 14.78
C CYS A 42 -8.00 -17.30 14.13
N ARG A 43 -8.38 -18.59 14.16
CA ARG A 43 -7.61 -19.65 13.51
C ARG A 43 -7.58 -19.49 11.98
N ASN A 44 -8.73 -19.22 11.36
CA ASN A 44 -8.77 -18.98 9.92
C ASN A 44 -8.04 -17.68 9.53
N PHE A 45 -8.11 -16.65 10.37
CA PHE A 45 -7.36 -15.39 10.20
C PHE A 45 -5.84 -15.61 10.35
N CYS A 46 -5.38 -16.40 11.31
CA CYS A 46 -3.96 -16.74 11.48
C CYS A 46 -3.42 -17.58 10.31
N THR A 47 -4.10 -18.64 9.89
CA THR A 47 -3.67 -19.45 8.74
C THR A 47 -3.65 -18.62 7.44
N PHE A 48 -4.56 -17.66 7.33
CA PHE A 48 -4.64 -16.70 6.23
C PHE A 48 -3.56 -15.62 6.29
N MET A 49 -3.23 -15.11 7.47
CA MET A 49 -2.09 -14.23 7.69
C MET A 49 -0.80 -14.96 7.30
N CYS A 50 -0.58 -16.21 7.69
CA CYS A 50 0.64 -16.95 7.34
C CYS A 50 0.92 -17.05 5.82
N THR A 51 -0.12 -17.15 4.97
CA THR A 51 0.08 -17.22 3.51
C THR A 51 0.31 -15.86 2.85
N GLN A 52 -0.28 -14.78 3.37
CA GLN A 52 -0.19 -13.44 2.77
C GLN A 52 0.93 -12.59 3.39
N VAL A 53 1.14 -12.73 4.69
CA VAL A 53 2.31 -12.20 5.41
C VAL A 53 3.58 -12.84 4.86
N GLY A 54 3.54 -14.11 4.44
CA GLY A 54 4.68 -14.76 3.77
C GLY A 54 5.10 -14.05 2.48
N VAL A 55 4.15 -13.70 1.61
CA VAL A 55 4.45 -12.94 0.36
C VAL A 55 4.91 -11.52 0.67
N GLY A 56 4.30 -10.86 1.67
CA GLY A 56 4.75 -9.55 2.14
C GLY A 56 6.19 -9.58 2.67
N ALA A 57 6.53 -10.56 3.51
CA ALA A 57 7.86 -10.77 4.05
C ALA A 57 8.88 -11.07 2.94
N LEU A 58 8.50 -11.85 1.92
CA LEU A 58 9.33 -12.11 0.76
C LEU A 58 9.67 -10.81 -0.01
N ILE A 59 8.71 -9.90 -0.16
CA ILE A 59 8.95 -8.59 -0.79
C ILE A 59 9.84 -7.70 0.06
N VAL A 60 9.63 -7.67 1.37
CA VAL A 60 10.51 -6.95 2.31
C VAL A 60 11.94 -7.46 2.18
N PHE A 61 12.12 -8.78 2.22
CA PHE A 61 13.43 -9.42 2.06
C PHE A 61 14.07 -9.10 0.70
N TYR A 62 13.30 -9.20 -0.39
CA TYR A 62 13.75 -8.85 -1.74
C TYR A 62 14.23 -7.39 -1.83
N ALA A 63 13.51 -6.46 -1.21
CA ALA A 63 13.88 -5.05 -1.17
C ALA A 63 15.15 -4.79 -0.36
N ILE A 64 15.31 -5.47 0.79
CA ILE A 64 16.51 -5.37 1.62
C ILE A 64 17.75 -5.90 0.87
N CYS A 65 17.64 -7.07 0.23
CA CYS A 65 18.72 -7.61 -0.59
C CYS A 65 19.10 -6.67 -1.75
N GLY A 66 18.08 -6.11 -2.44
CA GLY A 66 18.30 -5.11 -3.47
C GLY A 66 19.03 -3.87 -2.94
N ALA A 67 18.64 -3.37 -1.75
CA ALA A 67 19.23 -2.17 -1.16
C ALA A 67 20.73 -2.36 -0.90
N PHE A 68 21.13 -3.48 -0.31
CA PHE A 68 22.54 -3.80 -0.09
C PHE A 68 23.32 -3.94 -1.41
N ALA A 69 22.72 -4.57 -2.43
CA ALA A 69 23.36 -4.70 -3.74
C ALA A 69 23.59 -3.33 -4.40
N PHE A 70 22.59 -2.45 -4.41
CA PHE A 70 22.73 -1.10 -4.97
C PHE A 70 23.73 -0.25 -4.20
N MET A 71 23.72 -0.32 -2.86
CA MET A 71 24.74 0.37 -2.05
C MET A 71 26.15 -0.11 -2.42
N HIS A 72 26.35 -1.41 -2.62
CA HIS A 72 27.67 -1.93 -2.97
C HIS A 72 28.12 -1.48 -4.37
N ILE A 73 27.23 -1.53 -5.35
CA ILE A 73 27.54 -1.20 -6.75
C ILE A 73 27.76 0.32 -6.94
N GLU A 74 26.88 1.15 -6.39
CA GLU A 74 26.85 2.58 -6.70
C GLU A 74 27.76 3.42 -5.80
N ARG A 75 28.12 2.94 -4.60
CA ARG A 75 29.11 3.66 -3.75
C ARG A 75 30.51 3.68 -4.34
N GLN A 76 30.81 2.77 -5.27
CA GLN A 76 32.11 2.74 -5.95
C GLN A 76 32.21 3.78 -7.08
N PHE A 77 31.12 4.47 -7.42
CA PHE A 77 31.12 5.47 -8.48
C PHE A 77 31.88 6.73 -8.05
N VAL A 78 32.93 7.08 -8.78
CA VAL A 78 33.63 8.36 -8.57
C VAL A 78 32.99 9.43 -9.44
N ASP A 79 32.42 10.46 -8.81
CA ASP A 79 31.85 11.59 -9.52
C ASP A 79 32.94 12.56 -9.98
N GLU A 80 33.37 12.45 -11.24
CA GLU A 80 34.34 13.36 -11.86
C GLU A 80 33.84 14.82 -11.90
N THR A 81 32.52 15.04 -11.92
CA THR A 81 31.93 16.39 -11.98
C THR A 81 32.09 17.13 -10.64
N ALA A 82 32.21 16.41 -9.53
CA ALA A 82 32.46 17.02 -8.22
C ALA A 82 33.82 17.73 -8.16
N GLY A 83 34.84 17.17 -8.82
CA GLY A 83 36.15 17.82 -8.98
C GLY A 83 36.01 19.13 -9.78
N GLN A 84 35.35 19.05 -10.93
CA GLN A 84 35.12 20.23 -11.79
C GLN A 84 34.36 21.35 -11.07
N VAL A 85 33.33 21.02 -10.27
CA VAL A 85 32.58 22.01 -9.49
C VAL A 85 33.44 22.63 -8.39
N LYS A 86 34.31 21.84 -7.75
CA LYS A 86 35.25 22.36 -6.73
C LYS A 86 36.23 23.36 -7.36
N ASP A 87 36.78 23.03 -8.52
CA ASP A 87 37.71 23.90 -9.25
C ASP A 87 37.01 25.17 -9.73
N LEU A 88 35.79 25.03 -10.26
CA LEU A 88 34.95 26.14 -10.68
C LEU A 88 34.66 27.10 -9.51
N ARG A 89 34.24 26.56 -8.37
CA ARG A 89 33.98 27.34 -7.15
C ARG A 89 35.22 28.09 -6.69
N ASN A 90 36.39 27.44 -6.70
CA ASN A 90 37.64 28.07 -6.30
C ASN A 90 38.04 29.19 -7.27
N LYS A 91 37.93 28.95 -8.58
CA LYS A 91 38.21 29.94 -9.64
C LYS A 91 37.36 31.20 -9.46
N TYR A 92 36.05 31.07 -9.34
CA TYR A 92 35.17 32.23 -9.18
C TYR A 92 35.31 32.90 -7.81
N SER A 93 35.55 32.13 -6.75
CA SER A 93 35.87 32.69 -5.43
C SER A 93 37.13 33.57 -5.48
N GLN A 94 38.16 33.15 -6.20
CA GLN A 94 39.37 33.95 -6.41
C GLN A 94 39.10 35.19 -7.26
N GLN A 95 38.26 35.10 -8.28
CA GLN A 95 37.89 36.27 -9.09
C GLN A 95 37.09 37.30 -8.28
N LEU A 96 36.15 36.86 -7.44
CA LEU A 96 35.43 37.74 -6.50
C LEU A 96 36.37 38.40 -5.50
N TRP A 97 37.35 37.64 -4.98
CA TRP A 97 38.38 38.19 -4.11
C TRP A 97 39.20 39.28 -4.82
N ASN A 98 39.62 39.04 -6.06
CA ASN A 98 40.39 39.99 -6.84
C ASN A 98 39.62 41.29 -7.14
N ILE A 99 38.30 41.21 -7.37
CA ILE A 99 37.44 42.42 -7.48
C ILE A 99 37.48 43.21 -6.18
N THR A 100 37.38 42.52 -5.05
CA THR A 100 37.38 43.15 -3.72
C THR A 100 38.71 43.81 -3.39
N GLU A 101 39.82 43.24 -3.87
CA GLU A 101 41.17 43.78 -3.69
C GLU A 101 41.47 44.95 -4.64
N LYS A 102 40.97 44.91 -5.89
CA LYS A 102 41.26 45.91 -6.93
C LYS A 102 40.34 47.12 -6.92
N HIS A 103 39.07 46.94 -6.57
CA HIS A 103 38.13 48.05 -6.54
C HIS A 103 38.08 48.66 -5.13
N ASN A 104 38.26 49.98 -5.05
CA ASN A 104 38.03 50.71 -3.81
C ASN A 104 36.55 50.59 -3.44
N VAL A 105 36.25 49.99 -2.28
CA VAL A 105 34.90 49.58 -1.82
C VAL A 105 33.90 50.76 -1.74
N LEU A 106 34.37 51.99 -1.91
CA LEU A 106 33.59 53.23 -1.87
C LEU A 106 32.67 53.42 -3.10
N ASP A 107 33.01 52.88 -4.29
CA ASP A 107 32.11 52.91 -5.45
C ASP A 107 31.27 51.63 -5.52
N ARG A 108 30.12 51.68 -4.86
CA ARG A 108 29.15 50.58 -4.80
C ARG A 108 28.68 50.14 -6.20
N PHE A 109 28.55 51.06 -7.15
CA PHE A 109 27.96 50.75 -8.45
C PHE A 109 28.88 49.85 -9.27
N GLN A 110 30.15 50.24 -9.43
CA GLN A 110 31.13 49.44 -10.19
C GLN A 110 31.38 48.07 -9.54
N TRP A 111 31.50 48.01 -8.22
CA TRP A 111 31.68 46.74 -7.51
C TRP A 111 30.48 45.80 -7.73
N THR A 112 29.27 46.34 -7.68
CA THR A 112 28.03 45.57 -7.88
C THR A 112 27.92 45.05 -9.31
N GLU A 113 28.24 45.87 -10.30
CA GLU A 113 28.20 45.47 -11.71
C GLU A 113 29.21 44.36 -12.02
N ALA A 114 30.47 44.54 -11.58
CA ALA A 114 31.52 43.54 -11.76
C ALA A 114 31.20 42.22 -11.04
N THR A 115 30.72 42.29 -9.80
CA THR A 115 30.35 41.09 -9.02
C THR A 115 29.16 40.36 -9.66
N ASN A 116 28.14 41.10 -10.12
CA ASN A 116 26.98 40.51 -10.79
C ASN A 116 27.35 39.81 -12.10
N ALA A 117 28.29 40.37 -12.88
CA ALA A 117 28.76 39.75 -14.11
C ALA A 117 29.42 38.38 -13.83
N ILE A 118 30.28 38.31 -12.81
CA ILE A 118 30.94 37.06 -12.42
C ILE A 118 29.93 36.05 -11.85
N LEU A 119 29.01 36.48 -11.00
CA LEU A 119 28.01 35.59 -10.43
C LEU A 119 27.06 35.04 -11.50
N ARG A 120 26.69 35.83 -12.52
CA ARG A 120 25.86 35.35 -13.64
C ARG A 120 26.57 34.28 -14.46
N ASP A 121 27.87 34.44 -14.72
CA ASP A 121 28.67 33.44 -15.43
C ASP A 121 28.79 32.14 -14.59
N TYR A 122 29.09 32.25 -13.30
CA TYR A 122 29.11 31.10 -12.38
C TYR A 122 27.75 30.39 -12.33
N GLN A 123 26.65 31.15 -12.24
CA GLN A 123 25.28 30.61 -12.26
C GLN A 123 25.02 29.84 -13.56
N GLY A 124 25.42 30.38 -14.71
CA GLY A 124 25.29 29.71 -16.01
C GLY A 124 26.05 28.37 -16.05
N GLN A 125 27.30 28.36 -15.60
CA GLN A 125 28.14 27.15 -15.62
C GLN A 125 27.66 26.09 -14.63
N ILE A 126 27.32 26.48 -13.39
CA ILE A 126 26.75 25.55 -12.40
C ILE A 126 25.40 25.02 -12.85
N ALA A 127 24.52 25.85 -13.42
CA ALA A 127 23.24 25.39 -13.94
C ALA A 127 23.42 24.33 -15.03
N GLY A 128 24.44 24.48 -15.89
CA GLY A 128 24.82 23.47 -16.88
C GLY A 128 25.25 22.14 -16.24
N ILE A 129 26.12 22.19 -15.24
CA ILE A 129 26.62 20.99 -14.54
C ILE A 129 25.50 20.29 -13.75
N VAL A 130 24.63 21.05 -13.07
CA VAL A 130 23.46 20.53 -12.37
C VAL A 130 22.48 19.87 -13.34
N LYS A 131 22.27 20.47 -14.53
CA LYS A 131 21.45 19.87 -15.60
C LYS A 131 21.99 18.52 -16.07
N HIS A 132 23.31 18.32 -16.04
CA HIS A 132 23.94 17.02 -16.32
C HIS A 132 23.90 16.04 -15.13
N GLY A 133 23.35 16.47 -13.98
CA GLY A 133 22.98 15.59 -12.88
C GLY A 133 23.88 15.68 -11.65
N TYR A 134 24.65 16.75 -11.51
CA TYR A 134 25.40 17.02 -10.28
C TYR A 134 24.46 17.40 -9.12
N VAL A 135 24.55 16.67 -8.01
CA VAL A 135 23.69 16.83 -6.82
C VAL A 135 24.46 17.45 -5.64
N GLY A 136 25.79 17.54 -5.72
CA GLY A 136 26.62 18.10 -4.66
C GLY A 136 26.69 17.25 -3.38
N ARG A 137 26.33 15.97 -3.47
CA ARG A 137 26.45 14.99 -2.38
C ARG A 137 27.38 13.85 -2.80
N SER A 138 28.07 13.24 -1.83
CA SER A 138 28.91 12.09 -2.14
C SER A 138 28.06 10.86 -2.50
N PRO A 139 28.59 9.90 -3.28
CA PRO A 139 27.92 8.64 -3.58
C PRO A 139 27.45 7.88 -2.33
N GLU A 140 28.20 7.95 -1.23
CA GLU A 140 27.88 7.31 0.05
C GLU A 140 26.67 7.96 0.75
N GLN A 141 26.54 9.28 0.63
CA GLN A 141 25.41 10.04 1.16
C GLN A 141 24.15 9.83 0.32
N ILE A 142 24.30 9.73 -1.01
CA ILE A 142 23.20 9.43 -1.94
C ILE A 142 22.70 8.00 -1.70
N TRP A 143 23.60 7.01 -1.73
CA TRP A 143 23.28 5.59 -1.53
C TRP A 143 23.42 5.19 -0.05
N SER A 144 22.63 5.83 0.80
CA SER A 144 22.40 5.39 2.18
C SER A 144 21.44 4.20 2.22
N PHE A 145 21.48 3.39 3.29
CA PHE A 145 20.58 2.23 3.40
C PHE A 145 19.09 2.60 3.33
N PRO A 146 18.59 3.62 4.05
CA PRO A 146 17.18 4.06 3.92
C PRO A 146 16.83 4.52 2.51
N ALA A 147 17.71 5.29 1.86
CA ALA A 147 17.50 5.78 0.50
C ALA A 147 17.50 4.62 -0.52
N ALA A 148 18.44 3.69 -0.41
CA ALA A 148 18.52 2.50 -1.27
C ALA A 148 17.31 1.58 -1.09
N LEU A 149 16.80 1.41 0.15
CA LEU A 149 15.59 0.63 0.40
C LEU A 149 14.35 1.29 -0.21
N MET A 150 14.23 2.61 -0.09
CA MET A 150 13.16 3.39 -0.72
C MET A 150 13.25 3.34 -2.24
N PHE A 151 14.45 3.41 -2.81
CA PHE A 151 14.69 3.22 -4.25
C PHE A 151 14.20 1.84 -4.69
N CYS A 152 14.65 0.77 -4.03
CA CYS A 152 14.21 -0.61 -4.29
C CYS A 152 12.69 -0.78 -4.22
N LEU A 153 12.07 -0.19 -3.19
CA LEU A 153 10.61 -0.20 -3.03
C LEU A 153 9.94 0.56 -4.19
N SER A 154 10.46 1.72 -4.57
CA SER A 154 9.88 2.54 -5.65
C SER A 154 9.94 1.84 -7.01
N VAL A 155 10.98 1.05 -7.28
CA VAL A 155 11.13 0.25 -8.51
C VAL A 155 10.10 -0.88 -8.55
N ILE A 156 10.03 -1.71 -7.50
CA ILE A 156 9.10 -2.86 -7.50
C ILE A 156 7.63 -2.43 -7.43
N THR A 157 7.34 -1.33 -6.73
CA THR A 157 5.98 -0.77 -6.62
C THR A 157 5.54 0.01 -7.86
N MET A 158 6.49 0.35 -8.73
CA MET A 158 6.30 1.21 -9.91
C MET A 158 5.85 2.63 -9.54
N ILE A 159 6.36 3.16 -8.42
CA ILE A 159 6.18 4.59 -8.06
C ILE A 159 7.22 5.42 -8.81
N GLY A 160 8.49 5.02 -8.73
CA GLY A 160 9.59 5.64 -9.48
C GLY A 160 9.79 7.14 -9.20
N TYR A 161 10.14 7.51 -7.96
CA TYR A 161 10.34 8.92 -7.58
C TYR A 161 11.32 9.70 -8.48
N GLY A 162 12.31 9.04 -9.09
CA GLY A 162 13.21 9.68 -10.06
C GLY A 162 14.23 10.66 -9.48
N ASN A 163 14.16 10.98 -8.19
CA ASN A 163 15.14 11.78 -7.46
C ASN A 163 16.48 11.07 -7.26
N MET A 164 16.50 9.76 -7.39
CA MET A 164 17.66 8.90 -7.22
C MET A 164 17.69 7.84 -8.32
N VAL A 165 18.80 7.78 -9.06
CA VAL A 165 18.99 6.87 -10.19
C VAL A 165 20.41 6.29 -10.20
N PRO A 166 20.59 5.02 -10.60
CA PRO A 166 21.91 4.42 -10.74
C PRO A 166 22.69 5.10 -11.87
N ARG A 167 23.91 5.53 -11.57
CA ARG A 167 24.82 6.17 -12.51
C ARG A 167 25.72 5.16 -13.19
N THR A 168 26.09 4.08 -12.49
CA THR A 168 27.00 3.07 -13.02
C THR A 168 26.32 2.21 -14.10
N PRO A 169 27.08 1.71 -15.11
CA PRO A 169 26.53 0.79 -16.10
C PRO A 169 26.03 -0.51 -15.47
N TRP A 170 26.75 -1.01 -14.45
CA TRP A 170 26.36 -2.19 -13.68
C TRP A 170 25.07 -1.97 -12.88
N GLY A 171 24.90 -0.81 -12.25
CA GLY A 171 23.68 -0.46 -11.51
C GLY A 171 22.47 -0.32 -12.43
N LYS A 172 22.66 0.22 -13.64
CA LYS A 172 21.60 0.25 -14.68
C LYS A 172 21.21 -1.16 -15.11
N GLY A 173 22.17 -2.03 -15.42
CA GLY A 173 21.91 -3.43 -15.78
C GLY A 173 21.21 -4.21 -14.65
N PHE A 174 21.68 -4.03 -13.41
CA PHE A 174 21.08 -4.65 -12.23
C PHE A 174 19.65 -4.17 -11.99
N THR A 175 19.36 -2.88 -12.24
CA THR A 175 17.98 -2.34 -12.14
C THR A 175 17.02 -3.01 -13.10
N VAL A 176 17.44 -3.30 -14.33
CA VAL A 176 16.61 -4.00 -15.30
C VAL A 176 16.24 -5.39 -14.78
N ILE A 177 17.24 -6.17 -14.34
CA ILE A 177 17.04 -7.52 -13.78
C ILE A 177 16.14 -7.46 -12.54
N TYR A 178 16.44 -6.54 -11.63
CA TYR A 178 15.70 -6.34 -10.38
C TYR A 178 14.23 -5.97 -10.64
N ALA A 179 13.96 -5.14 -11.65
CA ALA A 179 12.59 -4.79 -12.05
C ALA A 179 11.87 -5.97 -12.72
N THR A 180 12.54 -6.75 -13.57
CA THR A 180 11.96 -7.91 -14.27
C THR A 180 11.37 -8.94 -13.31
N PHE A 181 12.05 -9.24 -12.20
CA PHE A 181 11.55 -10.19 -11.19
C PHE A 181 10.71 -9.51 -10.10
N GLY A 182 11.10 -8.29 -9.71
CA GLY A 182 10.46 -7.56 -8.61
C GLY A 182 9.03 -7.10 -8.94
N ILE A 183 8.79 -6.62 -10.16
CA ILE A 183 7.47 -6.15 -10.59
C ILE A 183 6.42 -7.28 -10.59
N PRO A 184 6.65 -8.46 -11.20
CA PRO A 184 5.72 -9.58 -11.12
C PRO A 184 5.46 -10.03 -9.68
N LEU A 185 6.51 -10.15 -8.85
CA LEU A 185 6.39 -10.51 -7.45
C LEU A 185 5.50 -9.50 -6.69
N TYR A 186 5.73 -8.21 -6.90
CA TYR A 186 4.91 -7.16 -6.33
C TYR A 186 3.47 -7.19 -6.84
N ILE A 187 3.22 -7.45 -8.12
CA ILE A 187 1.86 -7.58 -8.67
C ILE A 187 1.10 -8.72 -7.98
N LEU A 188 1.76 -9.86 -7.74
CA LEU A 188 1.16 -10.98 -7.01
C LEU A 188 0.72 -10.56 -5.61
N TYR A 189 1.61 -9.86 -4.88
CA TYR A 189 1.27 -9.27 -3.59
C TYR A 189 0.13 -8.26 -3.66
N PHE A 190 0.19 -7.31 -4.59
CA PHE A 190 -0.81 -6.26 -4.75
C PHE A 190 -2.20 -6.86 -5.01
N LEU A 191 -2.29 -7.87 -5.87
CA LEU A 191 -3.53 -8.58 -6.18
C LEU A 191 -4.04 -9.41 -5.00
N SER A 192 -3.16 -10.08 -4.27
CA SER A 192 -3.54 -10.91 -3.14
C SER A 192 -3.98 -10.06 -1.95
N MET A 193 -3.19 -9.06 -1.58
CA MET A 193 -3.46 -8.13 -0.48
C MET A 193 -4.75 -7.35 -0.70
N GLY A 194 -5.02 -6.88 -1.93
CA GLY A 194 -6.27 -6.22 -2.25
C GLY A 194 -7.52 -7.11 -2.07
N ARG A 195 -7.42 -8.41 -2.37
CA ARG A 195 -8.54 -9.36 -2.13
C ARG A 195 -8.74 -9.63 -0.65
N VAL A 196 -7.64 -9.71 0.07
CA VAL A 196 -7.60 -9.96 1.52
C VAL A 196 -8.29 -8.82 2.26
N LEU A 197 -7.81 -7.59 2.04
CA LEU A 197 -8.36 -6.41 2.66
C LEU A 197 -9.83 -6.21 2.29
N ALA A 198 -10.23 -6.47 1.03
CA ALA A 198 -11.64 -6.40 0.64
C ALA A 198 -12.54 -7.39 1.40
N ARG A 199 -12.07 -8.61 1.66
CA ARG A 199 -12.81 -9.60 2.45
C ARG A 199 -12.89 -9.18 3.92
N SER A 200 -11.78 -8.72 4.49
CA SER A 200 -11.72 -8.21 5.87
C SER A 200 -12.64 -7.01 6.04
N PHE A 201 -12.65 -6.09 5.07
CA PHE A 201 -13.52 -4.91 5.08
C PHE A 201 -15.00 -5.27 4.99
N LYS A 202 -15.39 -6.18 4.08
CA LYS A 202 -16.77 -6.69 4.02
C LYS A 202 -17.19 -7.39 5.30
N PHE A 203 -16.28 -8.12 5.93
CA PHE A 203 -16.53 -8.76 7.21
C PHE A 203 -16.73 -7.73 8.32
N LEU A 204 -15.83 -6.74 8.43
CA LEU A 204 -15.92 -5.67 9.43
C LEU A 204 -17.19 -4.84 9.24
N TYR A 205 -17.50 -4.46 8.00
CA TYR A 205 -18.71 -3.71 7.67
C TYR A 205 -19.98 -4.45 8.09
N ARG A 206 -20.07 -5.76 7.79
CA ARG A 206 -21.20 -6.60 8.23
C ARG A 206 -21.24 -6.70 9.75
N SER A 207 -20.10 -6.96 10.39
CA SER A 207 -20.03 -7.06 11.84
C SER A 207 -20.48 -5.76 12.53
N MET A 208 -20.12 -4.60 11.98
CA MET A 208 -20.58 -3.32 12.51
C MET A 208 -22.07 -3.12 12.27
N HIS A 209 -22.56 -3.39 11.06
CA HIS A 209 -23.98 -3.27 10.73
C HIS A 209 -24.85 -4.20 11.59
N ASP A 210 -24.43 -5.45 11.79
CA ASP A 210 -25.10 -6.44 12.64
C ASP A 210 -25.07 -6.02 14.13
N CYS A 211 -24.06 -5.25 14.57
CA CYS A 211 -24.00 -4.69 15.92
C CYS A 211 -24.85 -3.43 16.10
N THR A 212 -25.12 -2.68 15.03
CA THR A 212 -25.98 -1.49 15.05
C THR A 212 -27.45 -1.84 14.87
N GLN A 213 -27.75 -2.96 14.21
CA GLN A 213 -29.12 -3.42 14.00
C GLN A 213 -29.58 -4.24 15.22
N GLU A 214 -30.29 -3.60 16.16
CA GLU A 214 -31.13 -4.32 17.11
C GLU A 214 -32.16 -5.17 16.34
N HIS A 215 -32.14 -6.48 16.56
CA HIS A 215 -33.05 -7.44 15.93
C HIS A 215 -34.53 -7.01 16.09
N PRO A 216 -35.28 -6.68 15.03
CA PRO A 216 -36.74 -6.78 15.10
C PRO A 216 -37.07 -8.27 15.14
N ARG A 217 -37.95 -8.66 16.06
CA ARG A 217 -38.42 -10.04 16.31
C ARG A 217 -39.00 -10.79 15.09
N LEU A 218 -39.08 -10.16 13.91
CA LEU A 218 -39.73 -10.71 12.71
C LEU A 218 -38.95 -11.83 12.01
N ASP A 219 -37.61 -11.81 12.01
CA ASP A 219 -36.79 -12.85 11.34
C ASP A 219 -36.96 -14.27 11.94
N ARG A 220 -37.51 -14.36 13.16
CA ARG A 220 -37.72 -15.66 13.83
C ARG A 220 -38.98 -16.38 13.36
N LEU A 221 -39.93 -15.66 12.77
CA LEU A 221 -41.16 -16.23 12.22
C LEU A 221 -40.91 -16.81 10.82
N ASP A 222 -40.15 -16.10 9.98
CA ASP A 222 -39.78 -16.58 8.64
C ASP A 222 -38.87 -17.83 8.67
N ALA A 223 -38.09 -18.02 9.74
CA ALA A 223 -37.21 -19.18 9.92
C ALA A 223 -37.95 -20.49 10.26
N LEU A 224 -39.22 -20.42 10.67
CA LEU A 224 -40.06 -21.60 10.91
C LEU A 224 -40.79 -22.06 9.64
N GLU A 225 -40.92 -21.19 8.64
CA GLU A 225 -41.73 -21.44 7.44
C GLU A 225 -40.87 -21.82 6.21
N GLY A 226 -39.58 -21.46 6.18
CA GLY A 226 -38.72 -21.65 5.01
C GLY A 226 -37.58 -22.65 5.20
N GLY A 227 -37.81 -23.94 4.92
CA GLY A 227 -36.79 -24.98 4.79
C GLY A 227 -35.89 -24.86 3.55
N VAL A 228 -35.56 -23.64 3.12
CA VAL A 228 -34.72 -23.38 1.94
C VAL A 228 -33.48 -22.62 2.39
N THR A 229 -32.31 -23.12 1.97
CA THR A 229 -30.99 -22.55 2.22
C THR A 229 -31.00 -21.03 2.05
N MET A 230 -30.88 -20.30 3.16
CA MET A 230 -30.78 -18.85 3.21
C MET A 230 -29.69 -18.37 2.25
N ALA A 231 -30.09 -17.84 1.09
CA ALA A 231 -29.20 -17.16 0.17
C ALA A 231 -28.60 -15.97 0.92
N ARG A 232 -27.34 -16.09 1.34
CA ARG A 232 -26.62 -15.07 2.10
C ARG A 232 -26.70 -13.75 1.33
N LYS A 233 -27.53 -12.82 1.81
CA LYS A 233 -27.75 -11.48 1.22
C LYS A 233 -26.37 -10.88 0.94
N LYS A 234 -26.05 -10.69 -0.34
CA LYS A 234 -24.74 -10.22 -0.77
C LYS A 234 -24.67 -8.73 -0.42
N VAL A 235 -24.29 -8.40 0.81
CA VAL A 235 -24.13 -7.00 1.23
C VAL A 235 -23.10 -6.34 0.31
N ILE A 236 -23.58 -5.44 -0.56
CA ILE A 236 -22.78 -4.58 -1.41
C ILE A 236 -22.32 -3.46 -0.50
N VAL A 237 -21.03 -3.41 -0.21
CA VAL A 237 -20.47 -2.31 0.57
C VAL A 237 -20.39 -1.10 -0.34
N PRO A 238 -20.97 0.05 0.03
CA PRO A 238 -20.97 1.23 -0.83
C PRO A 238 -19.53 1.71 -1.08
N SER A 239 -19.25 2.13 -2.31
CA SER A 239 -17.93 2.66 -2.71
C SER A 239 -17.52 3.88 -1.89
N THR A 240 -18.48 4.66 -1.40
CA THR A 240 -18.27 5.80 -0.49
C THR A 240 -17.56 5.40 0.80
N ALA A 241 -17.82 4.20 1.34
CA ALA A 241 -17.13 3.72 2.53
C ALA A 241 -15.64 3.42 2.29
N CYS A 242 -15.25 3.04 1.06
CA CYS A 242 -13.85 2.83 0.70
C CYS A 242 -13.08 4.16 0.66
N LEU A 243 -13.73 5.22 0.17
CA LEU A 243 -13.14 6.56 0.11
C LEU A 243 -12.81 7.09 1.51
N TRP A 244 -13.70 6.88 2.48
CA TRP A 244 -13.43 7.25 3.87
C TRP A 244 -12.24 6.48 4.46
N VAL A 245 -12.12 5.18 4.19
CA VAL A 245 -10.97 4.38 4.67
C VAL A 245 -9.65 4.92 4.10
N ILE A 246 -9.59 5.21 2.80
CA ILE A 246 -8.39 5.80 2.20
C ILE A 246 -8.13 7.19 2.78
N PHE A 247 -9.16 8.02 2.93
CA PHE A 247 -9.02 9.37 3.47
C PHE A 247 -8.39 9.36 4.87
N PHE A 248 -8.94 8.56 5.79
CA PHE A 248 -8.37 8.45 7.14
C PHE A 248 -6.97 7.83 7.13
N TYR A 249 -6.71 6.86 6.25
CA TYR A 249 -5.38 6.28 6.10
C TYR A 249 -4.32 7.31 5.65
N VAL A 250 -4.68 8.17 4.69
CA VAL A 250 -3.83 9.27 4.23
C VAL A 250 -3.67 10.31 5.34
N LEU A 251 -4.71 10.61 6.10
CA LEU A 251 -4.64 11.55 7.22
C LEU A 251 -3.69 11.05 8.32
N THR A 252 -3.75 9.76 8.67
CA THR A 252 -2.80 9.15 9.62
C THR A 252 -1.36 9.26 9.12
N GLY A 253 -1.11 8.97 7.83
CA GLY A 253 0.21 9.16 7.23
C GLY A 253 0.67 10.62 7.27
N THR A 254 -0.24 11.56 6.97
CA THR A 254 0.03 12.99 6.99
C THR A 254 0.53 13.47 8.35
N VAL A 255 -0.14 13.08 9.44
CA VAL A 255 0.27 13.43 10.80
C VAL A 255 1.61 12.76 11.17
N MET A 256 1.82 11.51 10.74
CA MET A 256 3.06 10.78 11.00
C MET A 256 4.27 11.43 10.32
N PHE A 257 4.19 11.69 9.01
CA PHE A 257 5.30 12.27 8.24
C PHE A 257 5.56 13.74 8.59
N ALA A 258 4.52 14.52 8.90
CA ALA A 258 4.69 15.91 9.34
C ALA A 258 5.52 15.99 10.64
N ASN A 259 5.29 15.07 11.58
CA ASN A 259 6.01 15.04 12.85
C ASN A 259 7.44 14.52 12.72
N TRP A 260 7.66 13.54 11.84
CA TRP A 260 8.96 12.86 11.66
C TRP A 260 9.92 13.60 10.75
N GLU A 261 9.46 14.04 9.59
CA GLU A 261 10.29 14.70 8.56
C GLU A 261 10.26 16.23 8.69
N LYS A 262 9.51 16.75 9.66
CA LYS A 262 9.30 18.20 9.90
C LYS A 262 8.73 18.93 8.68
N TRP A 263 8.02 18.22 7.82
CA TRP A 263 7.32 18.80 6.69
C TRP A 263 6.01 19.48 7.13
N SER A 264 5.53 20.43 6.33
CA SER A 264 4.18 20.97 6.53
C SER A 264 3.13 19.85 6.39
N PHE A 265 1.98 20.02 7.04
CA PHE A 265 0.87 19.06 6.88
C PHE A 265 0.45 18.92 5.41
N LEU A 266 0.47 20.01 4.64
CA LEU A 266 0.14 19.98 3.22
C LEU A 266 1.16 19.17 2.41
N ASN A 267 2.46 19.36 2.63
CA ASN A 267 3.51 18.61 1.95
C ASN A 267 3.46 17.12 2.30
N SER A 268 3.15 16.81 3.57
CA SER A 268 3.00 15.42 4.04
C SER A 268 1.78 14.74 3.43
N PHE A 269 0.65 15.46 3.31
CA PHE A 269 -0.54 14.97 2.63
C PHE A 269 -0.29 14.75 1.15
N TYR A 270 0.35 15.72 0.50
CA TYR A 270 0.76 15.65 -0.91
C TYR A 270 1.68 14.46 -1.17
N PHE A 271 2.68 14.22 -0.31
CA PHE A 271 3.54 13.05 -0.38
C PHE A 271 2.75 11.74 -0.28
N CYS A 272 1.86 11.61 0.72
CA CYS A 272 1.06 10.40 0.90
C CYS A 272 0.18 10.13 -0.33
N MET A 273 -0.50 11.15 -0.85
CA MET A 273 -1.38 11.01 -2.01
C MET A 273 -0.62 10.65 -3.28
N THR A 274 0.45 11.39 -3.61
CA THR A 274 1.24 11.15 -4.83
C THR A 274 1.94 9.80 -4.82
N SER A 275 2.37 9.33 -3.65
CA SER A 275 3.02 8.03 -3.50
C SER A 275 2.04 6.86 -3.61
N LEU A 276 0.87 6.94 -2.95
CA LEU A 276 -0.15 5.88 -3.02
C LEU A 276 -0.83 5.79 -4.39
N CYS A 277 -1.00 6.91 -5.08
CA CYS A 277 -1.49 6.96 -6.46
C CYS A 277 -0.45 6.51 -7.49
N LYS A 278 0.80 6.23 -7.08
CA LYS A 278 1.94 5.93 -7.96
C LYS A 278 2.26 7.04 -8.97
N ILE A 279 2.04 8.30 -8.59
CA ILE A 279 2.47 9.46 -9.39
C ILE A 279 3.96 9.66 -9.19
N GLY A 280 4.42 9.68 -7.93
CA GLY A 280 5.83 9.62 -7.58
C GLY A 280 6.67 10.77 -8.14
N PHE A 281 6.32 12.04 -7.88
CA PHE A 281 7.12 13.18 -8.37
C PHE A 281 8.54 13.22 -7.78
N GLY A 282 8.75 12.68 -6.58
CA GLY A 282 10.06 12.53 -5.95
C GLY A 282 10.69 13.80 -5.38
N ASP A 283 9.93 14.88 -5.34
CA ASP A 283 10.26 16.11 -4.61
C ASP A 283 10.33 15.91 -3.10
N PHE A 284 9.45 15.07 -2.55
CA PHE A 284 9.47 14.64 -1.16
C PHE A 284 9.70 13.13 -1.06
N VAL A 285 10.78 12.73 -0.38
CA VAL A 285 11.06 11.33 -0.07
C VAL A 285 11.59 11.23 1.36
N PRO A 286 10.93 10.45 2.24
CA PRO A 286 11.35 10.30 3.63
C PRO A 286 12.74 9.66 3.70
N GLY A 287 13.58 10.15 4.61
CA GLY A 287 14.96 9.69 4.76
C GLY A 287 15.98 10.26 3.77
N ALA A 288 15.59 11.16 2.84
CA ALA A 288 16.52 11.84 1.93
C ALA A 288 17.17 13.12 2.52
N SER A 289 16.58 13.67 3.60
CA SER A 289 17.04 14.89 4.30
C SER A 289 17.67 14.61 5.67
N LEU A 290 17.71 13.35 6.11
CA LEU A 290 18.32 13.01 7.39
C LEU A 290 19.83 13.06 7.23
N THR A 291 20.50 13.84 8.09
CA THR A 291 21.92 13.71 8.44
C THR A 291 22.25 12.22 8.40
N THR A 292 22.98 11.83 7.37
CA THR A 292 23.02 10.44 6.96
C THR A 292 23.56 9.63 8.13
N THR A 293 23.14 8.39 8.34
CA THR A 293 23.84 7.50 9.28
C THR A 293 25.34 7.43 8.94
N ALA A 294 25.73 7.71 7.70
CA ALA A 294 27.12 7.94 7.29
C ALA A 294 27.74 9.22 7.89
N ASP A 295 27.01 10.33 7.98
CA ASP A 295 27.47 11.55 8.64
C ASP A 295 27.56 11.36 10.15
N VAL A 296 26.60 10.65 10.76
CA VAL A 296 26.62 10.23 12.17
C VAL A 296 27.77 9.27 12.42
N ASN A 297 27.94 8.22 11.60
CA ASN A 297 29.01 7.25 11.77
C ASN A 297 30.39 7.86 11.49
N ALA A 298 30.52 8.79 10.53
CA ALA A 298 31.76 9.53 10.30
C ALA A 298 32.05 10.51 11.44
N ALA A 299 31.03 11.16 12.01
CA ALA A 299 31.17 11.99 13.20
C ALA A 299 31.52 11.15 14.44
N THR A 300 30.86 10.02 14.64
CA THR A 300 31.14 9.04 15.69
C THR A 300 32.55 8.47 15.55
N GLN A 301 32.98 8.13 14.33
CA GLN A 301 34.34 7.62 14.10
C GLN A 301 35.39 8.71 14.37
N LYS A 302 35.15 9.95 13.96
CA LYS A 302 36.01 11.10 14.31
C LYS A 302 36.06 11.34 15.83
N LEU A 303 34.91 11.27 16.50
CA LEU A 303 34.83 11.37 17.96
C LEU A 303 35.54 10.21 18.64
N GLN A 304 35.45 8.98 18.11
CA GLN A 304 36.11 7.79 18.65
C GLN A 304 37.65 7.85 18.51
N GLU A 305 38.15 8.56 17.49
CA GLU A 305 39.58 8.81 17.28
C GLU A 305 40.12 9.94 18.18
N ASP A 306 39.27 10.90 18.56
CA ASP A 306 39.60 11.90 19.57
C ASP A 306 39.53 11.26 20.98
N ILE A 307 40.66 11.23 21.69
CA ILE A 307 40.87 10.55 23.00
C ILE A 307 39.95 11.07 24.15
N ALA A 308 39.03 11.99 23.86
CA ALA A 308 38.11 12.62 24.82
C ALA A 308 36.61 12.43 24.49
N ALA A 309 36.21 11.38 23.77
CA ALA A 309 34.77 11.12 23.58
C ALA A 309 34.07 10.81 24.90
N ASP A 310 33.16 11.70 25.31
CA ASP A 310 32.24 11.45 26.41
C ASP A 310 31.29 10.29 26.04
N PRO A 311 31.25 9.18 26.80
CA PRO A 311 30.37 8.05 26.51
C PRO A 311 28.88 8.43 26.44
N ALA A 312 28.46 9.54 27.03
CA ALA A 312 27.09 10.04 26.92
C ALA A 312 26.76 10.57 25.51
N GLU A 313 27.69 11.26 24.84
CA GLU A 313 27.48 11.77 23.47
C GLU A 313 27.40 10.63 22.46
N LEU A 314 28.21 9.58 22.65
CA LEU A 314 28.19 8.37 21.82
C LEU A 314 26.86 7.61 21.96
N ALA A 315 26.34 7.49 23.19
CA ALA A 315 25.04 6.88 23.45
C ALA A 315 23.90 7.70 22.82
N GLN A 316 23.99 9.04 22.86
CA GLN A 316 23.02 9.92 22.22
C GLN A 316 23.03 9.76 20.70
N LEU A 317 24.20 9.67 20.06
CA LEU A 317 24.33 9.43 18.62
C LEU A 317 23.80 8.05 18.18
N GLN A 318 24.06 7.00 18.97
CA GLN A 318 23.51 5.66 18.70
C GLN A 318 21.98 5.60 18.85
N SER A 319 21.42 6.35 19.80
CA SER A 319 19.96 6.44 19.97
C SER A 319 19.26 7.08 18.75
N VAL A 320 19.90 8.05 18.10
CA VAL A 320 19.42 8.70 16.88
C VAL A 320 19.42 7.70 15.70
N ALA A 321 20.44 6.84 15.62
CA ALA A 321 20.48 5.78 14.60
C ALA A 321 19.36 4.74 14.78
N ALA A 322 19.08 4.32 16.03
CA ALA A 322 18.01 3.37 16.34
C ALA A 322 16.59 3.90 16.00
N ASP A 323 16.35 5.19 16.25
CA ASP A 323 15.10 5.87 15.88
C ASP A 323 14.89 5.88 14.35
N GLN A 324 15.97 6.01 13.59
CA GLN A 324 15.92 6.03 12.12
C GLN A 324 15.54 4.68 11.51
N HIS A 325 15.99 3.57 12.09
CA HIS A 325 15.60 2.22 11.64
C HIS A 325 14.10 1.96 11.85
N SER A 326 13.54 2.44 12.97
CA SER A 326 12.12 2.31 13.28
C SER A 326 11.26 3.13 12.32
N LYS A 327 11.65 4.37 12.04
CA LYS A 327 10.98 5.25 11.06
C LYS A 327 10.97 4.63 9.66
N LEU A 328 12.09 4.04 9.23
CA LEU A 328 12.20 3.38 7.93
C LEU A 328 11.28 2.17 7.82
N ALA A 329 11.27 1.30 8.83
CA ALA A 329 10.42 0.12 8.86
C ALA A 329 8.93 0.53 8.82
N ILE A 330 8.54 1.53 9.61
CA ILE A 330 7.15 2.00 9.63
C ILE A 330 6.75 2.63 8.29
N ASN A 331 7.61 3.44 7.68
CA ASN A 331 7.37 3.99 6.35
C ASN A 331 7.20 2.88 5.30
N PHE A 332 8.06 1.87 5.31
CA PHE A 332 7.95 0.73 4.40
C PHE A 332 6.63 -0.03 4.57
N VAL A 333 6.24 -0.31 5.82
CA VAL A 333 4.97 -0.95 6.16
C VAL A 333 3.77 -0.09 5.76
N TYR A 334 3.85 1.23 5.99
CA TYR A 334 2.85 2.20 5.55
C TYR A 334 2.69 2.08 4.03
N MET A 335 3.75 2.27 3.26
CA MET A 335 3.67 2.16 1.81
C MET A 335 3.06 0.82 1.34
N LEU A 336 3.50 -0.32 1.89
CA LEU A 336 2.95 -1.63 1.51
C LEU A 336 1.47 -1.80 1.86
N LEU A 337 1.03 -1.33 3.02
CA LEU A 337 -0.36 -1.41 3.47
C LEU A 337 -1.25 -0.48 2.64
N GLY A 338 -0.80 0.75 2.39
CA GLY A 338 -1.51 1.73 1.59
C GLY A 338 -1.72 1.26 0.16
N MET A 339 -0.70 0.63 -0.45
CA MET A 339 -0.86 -0.02 -1.76
C MET A 339 -1.87 -1.16 -1.71
N GLY A 340 -1.94 -1.91 -0.60
CA GLY A 340 -2.98 -2.90 -0.36
C GLY A 340 -4.39 -2.29 -0.30
N LEU A 341 -4.56 -1.13 0.34
CA LEU A 341 -5.83 -0.41 0.41
C LEU A 341 -6.27 0.12 -0.95
N VAL A 342 -5.34 0.65 -1.75
CA VAL A 342 -5.61 1.04 -3.14
C VAL A 342 -6.05 -0.18 -3.97
N ALA A 343 -5.38 -1.32 -3.80
CA ALA A 343 -5.77 -2.58 -4.45
C ALA A 343 -7.17 -3.05 -4.01
N MET A 344 -7.51 -2.90 -2.74
CA MET A 344 -8.83 -3.19 -2.19
C MET A 344 -9.88 -2.30 -2.85
N CYS A 345 -9.71 -0.98 -2.87
CA CYS A 345 -10.67 -0.10 -3.51
C CYS A 345 -10.80 -0.40 -5.01
N ARG A 346 -9.70 -0.71 -5.71
CA ARG A 346 -9.78 -1.16 -7.11
C ARG A 346 -10.62 -2.42 -7.26
N ASN A 347 -10.50 -3.38 -6.35
CA ASN A 347 -11.27 -4.62 -6.38
C ASN A 347 -12.76 -4.36 -6.09
N LEU A 348 -13.08 -3.51 -5.12
CA LEU A 348 -14.46 -3.15 -4.79
C LEU A 348 -15.11 -2.34 -5.91
N MET A 349 -14.43 -1.33 -6.44
CA MET A 349 -14.89 -0.55 -7.59
C MET A 349 -15.12 -1.43 -8.82
N ARG A 350 -14.22 -2.39 -9.09
CA ARG A 350 -14.39 -3.37 -10.17
C ARG A 350 -15.64 -4.23 -9.98
N GLU A 351 -15.95 -4.63 -8.76
CA GLU A 351 -17.17 -5.38 -8.48
C GLU A 351 -18.41 -4.52 -8.74
N GLU A 352 -18.43 -3.27 -8.29
CA GLU A 352 -19.56 -2.34 -8.50
C GLU A 352 -19.79 -2.05 -9.99
N VAL A 353 -18.73 -1.71 -10.73
CA VAL A 353 -18.80 -1.45 -12.17
C VAL A 353 -19.31 -2.68 -12.93
N ARG A 354 -18.89 -3.89 -12.54
CA ARG A 354 -19.39 -5.13 -13.15
C ARG A 354 -20.87 -5.40 -12.85
N LEU A 355 -21.37 -4.97 -11.70
CA LEU A 355 -22.79 -5.10 -11.35
C LEU A 355 -23.62 -4.13 -12.19
N LYS A 356 -23.25 -2.84 -12.19
CA LYS A 356 -23.91 -1.81 -13.03
C LYS A 356 -23.86 -2.16 -14.52
N ALA A 357 -22.76 -2.71 -15.01
CA ALA A 357 -22.65 -3.17 -16.40
C ALA A 357 -23.56 -4.37 -16.71
N ARG A 358 -23.84 -5.24 -15.73
CA ARG A 358 -24.81 -6.34 -15.90
C ARG A 358 -26.23 -5.83 -15.89
N GLU A 359 -26.57 -4.92 -14.98
CA GLU A 359 -27.88 -4.26 -14.91
C GLU A 359 -28.18 -3.55 -16.24
N MET A 360 -27.26 -2.70 -16.73
CA MET A 360 -27.39 -2.04 -18.04
C MET A 360 -27.54 -3.03 -19.20
N ARG A 361 -26.89 -4.21 -19.13
CA ARG A 361 -27.01 -5.23 -20.18
C ARG A 361 -28.40 -5.89 -20.18
N GLU A 362 -28.97 -6.15 -19.01
CA GLU A 362 -30.33 -6.70 -18.91
C GLU A 362 -31.37 -5.65 -19.34
N ASP A 363 -31.20 -4.38 -18.94
CA ASP A 363 -32.07 -3.28 -19.40
C ASP A 363 -32.01 -3.11 -20.92
N ALA A 364 -30.82 -3.22 -21.51
CA ALA A 364 -30.64 -3.14 -22.96
C ALA A 364 -31.30 -4.32 -23.70
N LYS A 365 -31.28 -5.54 -23.13
CA LYS A 365 -32.00 -6.69 -23.70
C LYS A 365 -33.51 -6.46 -23.66
N LEU A 366 -34.03 -6.02 -22.52
CA LEU A 366 -35.46 -5.72 -22.36
C LEU A 366 -35.90 -4.63 -23.35
N CYS A 367 -35.08 -3.59 -23.54
CA CYS A 367 -35.35 -2.54 -24.53
C CYS A 367 -35.31 -3.06 -25.98
N MET A 368 -34.35 -3.93 -26.33
CA MET A 368 -34.32 -4.57 -27.65
C MET A 368 -35.53 -5.47 -27.88
N GLU A 369 -35.98 -6.19 -26.86
CA GLU A 369 -37.15 -7.06 -26.95
C GLU A 369 -38.45 -6.26 -27.10
N ASP A 370 -38.63 -5.15 -26.35
CA ASP A 370 -39.75 -4.21 -26.55
C ASP A 370 -39.74 -3.59 -27.95
N THR A 371 -38.55 -3.18 -28.44
CA THR A 371 -38.39 -2.63 -29.80
C THR A 371 -38.74 -3.66 -30.87
N ARG A 372 -38.31 -4.91 -30.70
CA ARG A 372 -38.64 -6.02 -31.61
C ARG A 372 -40.14 -6.31 -31.61
N LEU A 373 -40.79 -6.35 -30.46
CA LEU A 373 -42.24 -6.57 -30.34
C LEU A 373 -43.03 -5.43 -31.00
N ARG A 374 -42.63 -4.17 -30.81
CA ARG A 374 -43.24 -3.03 -31.51
C ARG A 374 -43.06 -3.09 -33.02
N PHE A 375 -41.88 -3.50 -33.49
CA PHE A 375 -41.62 -3.65 -34.94
C PHE A 375 -42.49 -4.75 -35.57
N VAL A 376 -42.65 -5.90 -34.90
CA VAL A 376 -43.56 -6.97 -35.36
C VAL A 376 -45.02 -6.54 -35.28
N GLY A 377 -45.42 -5.76 -34.27
CA GLY A 377 -46.78 -5.20 -34.17
C GLY A 377 -47.10 -4.15 -35.24
N CYS A 378 -46.11 -3.38 -35.70
CA CYS A 378 -46.29 -2.37 -36.75
C CYS A 378 -46.13 -2.92 -38.18
N CYS A 379 -45.37 -4.00 -38.37
CA CYS A 379 -45.13 -4.62 -39.68
C CYS A 379 -45.83 -5.98 -39.86
N GLY A 380 -46.49 -6.50 -38.83
CA GLY A 380 -47.29 -7.73 -38.87
C GLY A 380 -48.61 -7.50 -39.59
N ASN A 381 -48.87 -8.31 -40.62
CA ASN A 381 -50.09 -8.26 -41.40
C ASN A 381 -51.30 -8.67 -40.50
N PRO A 382 -52.43 -7.93 -40.46
CA PRO A 382 -53.57 -8.25 -39.60
C PRO A 382 -54.34 -9.54 -39.96
N ARG A 383 -53.76 -10.46 -40.76
CA ARG A 383 -54.48 -11.63 -41.30
C ARG A 383 -54.23 -12.96 -40.59
N ASP A 384 -53.28 -13.05 -39.67
CA ASP A 384 -52.93 -14.36 -39.07
C ASP A 384 -53.53 -14.56 -37.65
N ALA A 385 -54.48 -13.72 -37.23
CA ALA A 385 -55.07 -13.78 -35.90
C ALA A 385 -56.47 -14.44 -35.83
N TYR A 386 -56.96 -15.06 -36.90
CA TYR A 386 -58.34 -15.59 -36.95
C TYR A 386 -58.48 -17.05 -37.39
N GLU A 387 -57.40 -17.79 -37.63
CA GLU A 387 -57.48 -19.21 -38.03
C GLU A 387 -56.67 -20.10 -37.08
N ASP A 388 -57.11 -20.25 -35.82
CA ASP A 388 -56.69 -21.42 -35.01
C ASP A 388 -57.68 -21.79 -33.88
N ASP A 389 -58.96 -21.40 -33.98
CA ASP A 389 -59.97 -21.73 -32.96
C ASP A 389 -61.14 -22.61 -33.47
N TYR A 390 -61.02 -23.20 -34.66
CA TYR A 390 -61.95 -24.25 -35.11
C TYR A 390 -61.23 -25.27 -36.01
N TYR A 391 -60.71 -26.35 -35.41
CA TYR A 391 -61.04 -27.75 -35.71
C TYR A 391 -60.23 -28.72 -34.86
#